data_AF-A0A955U1U8-F1
#
_entry.id   AF-A0A955U1U8-F1
#
_cell.length_a   1.000
_cell.length_b   1.000
_cell.length_c   1.000
_cell.angle_alpha   90.00
_cell.angle_beta   90.00
_cell.angle_gamma   90.00
#
_symmetry.space_group_name_H-M   'P 1'
#
loop_
_entity.id
_entity.type
_entity.pdbx_description
1 polymer ?
#
loop_
_entity_poly.entity_id
_entity_poly.type
_entity_poly.pdbx_seq_one_letter_code
_entity_poly.pdbx_strand_id
1 'polypeptide(L)'
;MLAILRVDERGRVTAANQAANELFGRVVGHRCCDVVVARDGRDTLCTPECSQALAAGQQGDSERPAAIRGRLCELACARVGCDLVVVVRPGPLLEPGSEVLTQRERQVLTLVAAGVEPADIARKLRIGASTVRTHVERARSKLGARTRAEAVARALARGEIAPPA
;
A
#
# COMPACT_ATOMS: atom_id res chain seq x y z
N MET A 1 -17.46 -1.90 -8.85
CA MET A 1 -18.25 -2.13 -7.63
C MET A 1 -17.57 -1.41 -6.47
N LEU A 2 -18.30 -0.67 -5.63
CA LEU A 2 -17.73 0.16 -4.55
C LEU A 2 -17.52 -0.66 -3.28
N ALA A 3 -16.32 -0.63 -2.72
CA ALA A 3 -16.03 -1.22 -1.41
C ALA A 3 -16.27 -0.18 -0.32
N ILE A 4 -17.06 -0.52 0.70
CA ILE A 4 -17.45 0.39 1.77
C ILE A 4 -17.14 -0.28 3.11
N LEU A 5 -16.42 0.43 3.97
CA LEU A 5 -16.16 0.05 5.35
C LEU A 5 -16.74 1.10 6.29
N ARG A 6 -17.41 0.65 7.36
CA ARG A 6 -17.78 1.49 8.49
C ARG A 6 -16.76 1.30 9.60
N VAL A 7 -16.28 2.40 10.15
CA VAL A 7 -15.20 2.47 11.12
C VAL A 7 -15.67 3.29 12.32
N ASP A 8 -15.37 2.84 13.53
CA ASP A 8 -15.70 3.58 14.76
C ASP A 8 -14.72 4.75 14.99
N GLU A 9 -15.00 5.57 16.01
CA GLU A 9 -14.13 6.68 16.45
C GLU A 9 -12.70 6.26 16.84
N ARG A 10 -12.50 4.97 17.15
CA ARG A 10 -11.20 4.39 17.52
C ARG A 10 -10.43 3.84 16.31
N GLY A 11 -11.02 3.91 15.12
CA GLY A 11 -10.44 3.43 13.88
C GLY A 11 -10.62 1.93 13.63
N ARG A 12 -11.57 1.24 14.29
CA ARG A 12 -11.87 -0.19 14.02
C ARG A 12 -13.01 -0.35 13.03
N VAL A 13 -12.84 -1.28 12.10
CA VAL A 13 -13.88 -1.65 11.13
C VAL A 13 -15.02 -2.38 11.86
N THR A 14 -16.19 -1.75 11.94
CA THR A 14 -17.40 -2.32 12.55
C THR A 14 -18.30 -3.02 11.54
N ALA A 15 -18.25 -2.61 10.27
CA ALA A 15 -18.98 -3.25 9.18
C ALA A 15 -18.24 -3.10 7.85
N ALA A 16 -18.47 -4.03 6.93
CA ALA A 16 -17.95 -3.98 5.57
C ALA A 16 -18.96 -4.61 4.60
N ASN A 17 -19.15 -3.98 3.43
CA ASN A 17 -20.03 -4.54 2.40
C ASN A 17 -19.38 -5.73 1.67
N GLN A 18 -20.15 -6.43 0.84
CA GLN A 18 -19.65 -7.59 0.11
C GLN A 18 -18.41 -7.26 -0.76
N ALA A 19 -18.44 -6.15 -1.50
CA ALA A 19 -17.31 -5.72 -2.33
C ALA A 19 -16.05 -5.44 -1.49
N ALA A 20 -16.18 -4.89 -0.28
CA ALA A 20 -15.05 -4.71 0.64
C ALA A 20 -14.52 -6.07 1.14
N ASN A 21 -15.39 -7.02 1.44
CA ASN A 21 -14.96 -8.37 1.84
C ASN A 21 -14.29 -9.13 0.69
N GLU A 22 -14.73 -8.94 -0.55
CA GLU A 22 -14.08 -9.50 -1.74
C GLU A 22 -12.70 -8.86 -1.97
N LEU A 23 -12.57 -7.55 -1.74
CA LEU A 23 -11.33 -6.81 -1.97
C LEU A 23 -10.29 -7.05 -0.86
N PHE A 24 -10.71 -7.06 0.40
CA PHE A 24 -9.82 -7.09 1.56
C PHE A 24 -9.86 -8.40 2.35
N GLY A 25 -10.83 -9.28 2.10
CA GLY A 25 -11.14 -10.40 2.98
C GLY A 25 -11.96 -9.96 4.20
N ARG A 26 -12.01 -10.80 5.25
CA ARG A 26 -12.77 -10.51 6.47
C ARG A 26 -12.05 -9.45 7.31
N VAL A 27 -12.53 -8.21 7.22
CA VAL A 27 -11.88 -7.02 7.83
C VAL A 27 -12.50 -6.53 9.13
N VAL A 28 -13.72 -6.96 9.45
CA VAL A 28 -14.41 -6.55 10.68
C VAL A 28 -13.56 -6.89 11.91
N GLY A 29 -13.39 -5.93 12.81
CA GLY A 29 -12.55 -6.02 14.01
C GLY A 29 -11.11 -5.53 13.85
N HIS A 30 -10.62 -5.38 12.62
CA HIS A 30 -9.28 -4.85 12.32
C HIS A 30 -9.29 -3.31 12.33
N ARG A 31 -8.13 -2.68 12.52
CA ARG A 31 -8.01 -1.22 12.36
C ARG A 31 -8.01 -0.86 10.88
N CYS A 32 -8.63 0.25 10.53
CA CYS A 32 -8.69 0.73 9.15
C CYS A 32 -7.29 0.96 8.54
N CYS A 33 -6.30 1.39 9.34
CA CYS A 33 -4.92 1.57 8.90
C CYS A 33 -4.16 0.26 8.62
N ASP A 34 -4.60 -0.86 9.19
CA ASP A 34 -4.01 -2.19 8.94
C ASP A 34 -4.61 -2.81 7.66
N VAL A 35 -5.84 -2.41 7.33
CA VAL A 35 -6.61 -2.92 6.19
C VAL A 35 -6.38 -2.08 4.93
N VAL A 36 -6.40 -0.75 5.10
CA VAL A 36 -6.30 0.24 4.02
C VAL A 36 -4.99 0.99 4.21
N VAL A 37 -4.04 0.75 3.32
CA VAL A 37 -2.77 1.49 3.29
C VAL A 37 -2.80 2.44 2.11
N ALA A 38 -3.27 3.67 2.33
CA ALA A 38 -3.11 4.74 1.35
C ALA A 38 -1.71 5.35 1.43
N ARG A 39 -1.13 5.64 0.25
CA ARG A 39 0.16 6.30 0.12
C ARG A 39 0.06 7.33 -0.99
N ASP A 40 0.56 8.53 -0.71
CA ASP A 40 0.77 9.57 -1.73
C ASP A 40 2.28 9.71 -1.95
N GLY A 41 2.74 9.23 -3.11
CA GLY A 41 4.17 9.14 -3.43
C GLY A 41 4.99 8.37 -2.38
N ARG A 42 5.63 9.11 -1.46
CA ARG A 42 6.56 8.58 -0.45
C ARG A 42 5.95 8.44 0.95
N ASP A 43 4.85 9.14 1.25
CA ASP A 43 4.30 9.23 2.61
C ASP A 43 3.16 8.24 2.86
N THR A 44 3.09 7.72 4.09
CA THR A 44 2.00 6.84 4.53
C THR A 44 0.88 7.72 5.07
N LEU A 45 -0.26 7.74 4.37
CA LEU A 45 -1.37 8.64 4.68
C LEU A 45 -2.33 8.07 5.72
N CYS A 46 -2.40 6.74 5.82
CA CYS A 46 -3.21 6.06 6.82
C CYS A 46 -2.40 5.89 8.11
N THR A 47 -2.42 6.91 8.97
CA THR A 47 -1.88 6.83 10.32
C THR A 47 -2.96 6.46 11.34
N PRO A 48 -2.60 5.91 12.52
CA PRO A 48 -3.55 5.68 13.62
C PRO A 48 -4.25 6.97 14.09
N GLU A 49 -3.60 8.11 13.91
CA GLU A 49 -4.12 9.44 14.25
C GLU A 49 -5.16 9.94 13.23
N CYS A 50 -5.17 9.38 12.02
CA CYS A 50 -6.08 9.77 10.95
C CYS A 50 -7.55 9.55 11.36
N SER A 51 -7.88 8.42 11.98
CA SER A 51 -9.24 8.17 12.48
C SER A 51 -9.66 9.14 13.58
N GLN A 52 -8.71 9.58 14.42
CA GLN A 52 -8.97 10.55 15.49
C GLN A 52 -9.14 11.97 14.94
N ALA A 53 -8.31 12.37 13.97
CA ALA A 53 -8.42 13.67 13.31
C ALA A 53 -9.72 13.79 12.50
N LEU A 54 -10.12 12.71 11.82
CA LEU A 54 -11.41 12.61 11.13
C LEU A 54 -12.60 12.64 12.09
N ALA A 55 -12.52 11.92 13.22
CA ALA A 55 -13.54 11.96 14.28
C ALA A 55 -13.66 13.36 14.91
N ALA A 56 -12.54 14.08 15.04
CA ALA A 56 -12.49 15.47 15.51
C ALA A 56 -13.04 16.50 14.48
N GLY A 57 -13.52 16.05 13.32
CA GLY A 57 -14.19 16.90 12.33
C GLY A 57 -13.25 17.69 11.42
N GLN A 58 -11.96 17.33 11.35
CA GLN A 58 -11.08 17.90 10.33
C GLN A 58 -11.45 17.34 8.94
N GLN A 59 -11.44 18.19 7.92
CA GLN A 59 -11.89 17.88 6.55
C GLN A 59 -11.23 16.61 6.02
N GLY A 60 -12.05 15.56 5.93
CA GLY A 60 -11.70 14.21 5.46
C GLY A 60 -11.88 13.98 3.96
N ASP A 61 -12.24 15.02 3.20
CA ASP A 61 -12.41 14.93 1.75
C ASP A 61 -11.04 14.88 1.09
N SER A 62 -10.48 13.69 1.14
CA SER A 62 -9.22 13.34 0.56
C SER A 62 -9.48 12.19 -0.38
N GLU A 63 -10.01 12.50 -1.56
CA GLU A 63 -9.96 11.58 -2.70
C GLU A 63 -8.47 11.39 -3.03
N ARG A 64 -7.93 10.23 -2.66
CA ARG A 64 -6.50 9.97 -2.79
C ARG A 64 -6.23 8.61 -3.39
N PRO A 65 -5.22 8.49 -4.26
CA PRO A 65 -4.75 7.19 -4.71
C PRO A 65 -4.20 6.39 -3.53
N ALA A 66 -4.70 5.17 -3.39
CA ALA A 66 -4.31 4.21 -2.38
C ALA A 66 -3.95 2.90 -3.07
N ALA A 67 -2.83 2.30 -2.68
CA ALA A 67 -2.45 1.00 -3.21
C ALA A 67 -2.87 -0.09 -2.22
N ILE A 68 -3.92 -0.84 -2.55
CA ILE A 68 -4.44 -1.89 -1.68
C ILE A 68 -4.26 -3.25 -2.35
N ARG A 69 -3.45 -4.11 -1.72
CA ARG A 69 -3.10 -5.46 -2.23
C ARG A 69 -2.65 -5.47 -3.70
N GLY A 70 -1.94 -4.42 -4.15
CA GLY A 70 -1.45 -4.28 -5.53
C GLY A 70 -2.40 -3.54 -6.48
N ARG A 71 -3.65 -3.25 -6.09
CA ARG A 71 -4.57 -2.43 -6.88
C ARG A 71 -4.51 -0.96 -6.49
N LEU A 72 -4.50 -0.07 -7.49
CA LEU A 72 -4.77 1.35 -7.26
C LEU A 72 -6.27 1.51 -7.01
N CYS A 73 -6.59 2.14 -5.90
CA CYS A 73 -7.94 2.47 -5.51
C CYS A 73 -7.97 3.94 -5.18
N GLU A 74 -9.05 4.62 -5.53
CA GLU A 74 -9.37 5.92 -4.94
C GLU A 74 -9.99 5.66 -3.57
N LEU A 75 -9.32 6.17 -2.54
CA LEU A 75 -9.81 6.17 -1.18
C LEU A 75 -10.51 7.50 -0.90
N ALA A 76 -11.67 7.44 -0.26
CA ALA A 76 -12.33 8.60 0.34
C ALA A 76 -12.80 8.24 1.76
N CYS A 77 -12.56 9.13 2.72
CA CYS A 77 -12.89 8.92 4.14
C CYS A 77 -13.81 10.03 4.63
N ALA A 78 -15.11 9.75 4.79
CA ALA A 78 -16.09 10.75 5.20
C ALA A 78 -16.71 10.41 6.56
N ARG A 79 -16.87 11.41 7.43
CA ARG A 79 -17.55 11.23 8.72
C ARG A 79 -19.07 11.23 8.52
N VAL A 80 -19.75 10.25 9.10
CA VAL A 80 -21.21 10.13 9.12
C VAL A 80 -21.64 10.00 10.58
N GLY A 81 -22.02 11.12 11.19
CA GLY A 81 -22.32 11.19 12.62
C GLY A 81 -21.05 11.00 13.47
N CYS A 82 -21.05 9.97 14.33
CA CYS A 82 -19.89 9.56 15.15
C CYS A 82 -19.01 8.50 14.46
N ASP A 83 -19.50 7.91 13.37
CA ASP A 83 -18.81 6.87 12.63
C ASP A 83 -18.03 7.48 11.44
N LEU A 84 -16.96 6.80 11.05
CA LEU A 84 -16.20 7.08 9.85
C LEU A 84 -16.59 6.07 8.76
N VAL A 85 -16.94 6.57 7.57
CA VAL A 85 -17.19 5.74 6.39
C VAL A 85 -16.00 5.86 5.46
N VAL A 86 -15.38 4.72 5.18
CA VAL A 86 -14.27 4.58 4.24
C VAL A 86 -14.82 3.98 2.95
N VAL A 87 -14.78 4.77 1.88
CA VAL A 87 -15.17 4.35 0.54
C VAL A 87 -13.90 4.08 -0.26
N VAL A 88 -13.84 2.90 -0.84
CA VAL A 88 -12.77 2.48 -1.74
C VAL A 88 -13.37 2.23 -3.11
N ARG A 89 -13.00 3.09 -4.05
CA ARG A 89 -13.28 2.94 -5.48
C ARG A 89 -12.09 2.22 -6.11
N PRO A 90 -12.21 0.94 -6.49
CA PRO A 90 -11.19 0.33 -7.34
C PRO A 90 -11.13 1.13 -8.64
N GLY A 91 -9.96 1.70 -8.95
CA GLY A 91 -9.73 2.37 -10.23
C GLY A 91 -9.75 1.36 -11.37
N PRO A 92 -9.65 1.81 -12.64
CA PRO A 92 -9.41 0.88 -13.74
C PRO A 92 -8.19 0.00 -13.42
N LEU A 93 -8.22 -1.27 -13.85
CA LEU A 93 -7.08 -2.17 -13.72
C LEU A 93 -5.85 -1.43 -14.23
N LEU A 94 -4.91 -1.15 -13.33
CA LEU A 94 -3.64 -0.58 -13.68
C LEU A 94 -2.99 -1.43 -14.76
N GLU A 95 -2.50 -0.80 -15.82
CA GLU A 95 -1.63 -1.44 -16.80
C GLU A 95 -0.55 -2.25 -16.06
N PRO A 96 -0.23 -3.48 -16.50
CA PRO A 96 0.81 -4.29 -15.88
C PRO A 96 2.10 -3.48 -15.79
N GLY A 97 2.58 -3.26 -14.56
CA GLY A 97 3.70 -2.36 -14.29
C GLY A 97 3.35 -1.06 -13.56
N SER A 98 2.08 -0.83 -13.23
CA SER A 98 1.66 0.29 -12.39
C SER A 98 1.31 -0.11 -10.94
N GLU A 99 1.53 -1.35 -10.52
CA GLU A 99 1.37 -1.74 -9.10
C GLU A 99 2.42 -1.06 -8.21
N VAL A 100 2.03 -0.67 -6.99
CA VAL A 100 2.95 -0.05 -6.02
C VAL A 100 3.70 -1.13 -5.25
N LEU A 101 5.01 -0.95 -5.08
CA LEU A 101 5.85 -1.88 -4.31
C LEU A 101 5.51 -1.82 -2.81
N THR A 102 5.50 -2.99 -2.18
CA THR A 102 5.44 -3.09 -0.72
C THR A 102 6.72 -2.55 -0.09
N GLN A 103 6.66 -2.20 1.20
CA GLN A 103 7.84 -1.70 1.92
C GLN A 103 9.05 -2.63 1.80
N ARG A 104 8.83 -3.94 1.90
CA ARG A 104 9.89 -4.94 1.85
C ARG A 104 10.51 -5.07 0.47
N GLU A 105 9.67 -5.04 -0.57
CA GLU A 105 10.12 -5.04 -1.96
C GLU A 105 10.95 -3.79 -2.28
N ARG A 106 10.56 -2.61 -1.80
CA ARG A 106 11.35 -1.37 -1.94
C ARG A 106 12.67 -1.45 -1.20
N GLN A 107 12.70 -1.94 0.04
CA GLN A 107 13.95 -2.10 0.80
C GLN A 107 14.93 -3.00 0.07
N VAL A 108 14.44 -4.14 -0.44
CA VAL A 108 15.24 -5.06 -1.24
C VAL A 108 15.70 -4.38 -2.53
N LEU A 109 14.82 -3.74 -3.30
CA LEU A 109 15.17 -3.03 -4.53
C LEU A 109 16.14 -1.87 -4.33
N THR A 110 16.08 -1.17 -3.19
CA THR A 110 17.00 -0.09 -2.83
C THR A 110 18.41 -0.63 -2.60
N LEU A 111 18.54 -1.73 -1.84
CA LEU A 111 19.82 -2.38 -1.63
C LEU A 111 20.37 -3.01 -2.91
N VAL A 112 19.46 -3.54 -3.74
CA VAL A 112 19.78 -4.02 -5.08
C VAL A 112 20.32 -2.89 -5.96
N ALA A 113 19.71 -1.70 -5.92
CA ALA A 113 20.16 -0.53 -6.67
C ALA A 113 21.55 -0.07 -6.19
N ALA A 114 21.84 -0.19 -4.89
CA ALA A 114 23.14 0.06 -4.30
C ALA A 114 24.20 -1.04 -4.59
N GLY A 115 23.89 -2.02 -5.46
CA GLY A 115 24.83 -3.08 -5.84
C GLY A 115 25.08 -4.14 -4.76
N VAL A 116 24.26 -4.21 -3.72
CA VAL A 116 24.45 -5.19 -2.64
C VAL A 116 24.08 -6.60 -3.12
N GLU A 117 24.91 -7.57 -2.77
CA GLU A 117 24.70 -8.99 -3.07
C GLU A 117 23.52 -9.57 -2.29
N PRO A 118 22.72 -10.51 -2.85
CA PRO A 118 21.53 -11.05 -2.19
C PRO A 118 21.77 -11.65 -0.81
N ALA A 119 22.94 -12.25 -0.58
CA ALA A 119 23.35 -12.79 0.71
C ALA A 119 23.56 -11.69 1.77
N ASP A 120 24.10 -10.55 1.38
CA ASP A 120 24.29 -9.41 2.26
C ASP A 120 22.97 -8.66 2.52
N ILE A 121 22.09 -8.58 1.51
CA ILE A 121 20.73 -8.09 1.69
C ILE A 121 19.98 -8.96 2.72
N ALA A 122 20.11 -10.29 2.60
CA ALA A 122 19.53 -11.24 3.53
C ALA A 122 20.00 -10.99 4.97
N ARG A 123 21.30 -10.79 5.19
CA ARG A 123 21.85 -10.43 6.51
C ARG A 123 21.33 -9.08 7.02
N LYS A 124 21.40 -8.04 6.20
CA LYS A 124 20.96 -6.67 6.57
C LYS A 124 19.48 -6.63 6.96
N LEU A 125 18.66 -7.39 6.25
CA LEU A 125 17.22 -7.42 6.46
C LEU A 125 16.78 -8.54 7.43
N ARG A 126 17.69 -9.40 7.91
CA ARG A 126 17.40 -10.57 8.76
C ARG A 126 16.35 -11.51 8.13
N ILE A 127 16.53 -11.85 6.86
CA ILE A 127 15.68 -12.78 6.08
C ILE A 127 16.54 -13.79 5.32
N GLY A 128 15.94 -14.85 4.77
CA GLY A 128 16.65 -15.81 3.93
C GLY A 128 17.01 -15.26 2.54
N ALA A 129 18.11 -15.72 1.95
CA ALA A 129 18.51 -15.35 0.59
C ALA A 129 17.48 -15.79 -0.47
N SER A 130 16.80 -16.92 -0.25
CA SER A 130 15.65 -17.35 -1.05
C SER A 130 14.50 -16.33 -0.97
N THR A 131 14.19 -15.83 0.24
CA THR A 131 13.18 -14.80 0.47
C THR A 131 13.52 -13.49 -0.25
N VAL A 132 14.79 -13.09 -0.26
CA VAL A 132 15.26 -11.93 -1.04
C VAL A 132 14.96 -12.11 -2.52
N ARG A 133 15.28 -13.28 -3.11
CA ARG A 133 14.99 -13.57 -4.52
C ARG A 133 13.49 -13.48 -4.82
N THR A 134 12.65 -14.05 -3.95
CA THR A 134 11.19 -13.95 -4.07
C THR A 134 10.70 -12.50 -4.02
N HIS A 135 11.25 -11.67 -3.13
CA HIS A 135 10.90 -10.25 -3.10
C HIS A 135 11.30 -9.51 -4.37
N VAL A 136 12.48 -9.79 -4.93
CA VAL A 136 12.93 -9.20 -6.21
C VAL A 136 12.00 -9.62 -7.36
N GLU A 137 11.62 -10.89 -7.42
CA GLU A 137 10.75 -11.42 -8.48
C GLU A 137 9.34 -10.82 -8.42
N ARG A 138 8.75 -10.75 -7.23
CA ARG A 138 7.46 -10.07 -7.01
C ARG A 138 7.52 -8.60 -7.37
N ALA A 139 8.59 -7.90 -6.98
CA ALA A 139 8.80 -6.51 -7.34
C ALA A 139 8.92 -6.32 -8.86
N ARG A 140 9.67 -7.20 -9.54
CA ARG A 140 9.79 -7.21 -11.01
C ARG A 140 8.44 -7.35 -11.69
N SER A 141 7.64 -8.31 -11.23
CA SER A 141 6.30 -8.56 -11.77
C SER A 141 5.42 -7.32 -11.62
N LYS A 142 5.41 -6.70 -10.43
CA LYS A 142 4.63 -5.49 -10.12
C LYS A 142 5.02 -4.28 -10.96
N LEU A 143 6.30 -4.16 -11.27
CA LEU A 143 6.85 -3.10 -12.11
C LEU A 143 6.78 -3.41 -13.61
N GLY A 144 6.30 -4.60 -14.00
CA GLY A 144 6.26 -5.02 -15.40
C GLY A 144 7.67 -5.15 -16.01
N ALA A 145 8.67 -5.39 -15.18
CA ALA A 145 10.07 -5.45 -15.59
C ALA A 145 10.50 -6.88 -15.95
N ARG A 146 11.29 -7.01 -17.01
CA ARG A 146 11.86 -8.27 -17.51
C ARG A 146 13.26 -8.55 -16.96
N THR A 147 13.91 -7.57 -16.36
CA THR A 147 15.23 -7.75 -15.74
C THR A 147 15.31 -7.05 -14.38
N ARG A 148 16.29 -7.43 -13.56
CA ARG A 148 16.56 -6.79 -12.25
C ARG A 148 16.95 -5.31 -12.44
N ALA A 149 17.76 -5.02 -13.46
CA ALA A 149 18.15 -3.65 -13.81
C ALA A 149 16.95 -2.82 -14.27
N GLU A 150 16.08 -3.39 -15.10
CA GLU A 150 14.85 -2.72 -15.54
C GLU A 150 13.90 -2.44 -14.37
N ALA A 151 13.79 -3.37 -13.40
CA ALA A 151 13.00 -3.13 -12.19
C ALA A 151 13.55 -1.96 -11.37
N VAL A 152 14.87 -1.85 -11.22
CA VAL A 152 15.50 -0.70 -10.56
C VAL A 152 15.22 0.58 -11.32
N ALA A 153 15.42 0.59 -12.65
CA ALA A 153 15.19 1.77 -13.48
C ALA A 153 13.74 2.26 -13.40
N ARG A 154 12.76 1.34 -13.48
CA ARG A 154 11.34 1.66 -13.35
C ARG A 154 10.99 2.14 -11.94
N ALA A 155 11.51 1.51 -10.90
CA ALA A 155 11.27 1.94 -9.52
C ALA A 155 11.86 3.33 -9.22
N LEU A 156 13.01 3.67 -9.80
CA LEU A 156 13.61 5.01 -9.74
C LEU A 156 12.77 6.03 -10.52
N ALA A 157 12.37 5.70 -11.74
CA ALA A 157 11.54 6.57 -12.58
C ALA A 157 10.17 6.88 -11.95
N ARG A 158 9.61 5.93 -11.20
CA ARG A 158 8.36 6.08 -10.44
C ARG A 158 8.55 6.73 -9.06
N GLY A 159 9.79 7.03 -8.65
CA GLY A 159 10.09 7.64 -7.35
C GLY A 159 9.87 6.72 -6.14
N GLU A 160 9.70 5.42 -6.36
CA GLU A 160 9.40 4.43 -5.32
C GLU A 160 10.62 4.05 -4.48
N ILE A 161 11.82 4.17 -5.07
CA ILE A 161 13.10 4.00 -4.39
C ILE A 161 13.96 5.25 -4.62
N ALA A 162 14.84 5.56 -3.66
CA ALA A 162 15.80 6.63 -3.81
C ALA A 162 17.01 6.14 -4.64
N PRO A 163 17.65 7.02 -5.42
CA PRO A 163 18.94 6.70 -6.02
C PRO A 163 19.93 6.33 -4.92
N PRO A 164 20.75 5.28 -5.12
CA PRO A 164 21.85 4.99 -4.21
C PRO A 164 22.79 6.20 -4.18
N ALA A 165 23.14 6.65 -2.97
CA ALA A 165 24.13 7.70 -2.74
C ALA A 165 25.56 7.17 -2.96
#